data_AF-A0A2H0BZN1-F1
#
_entry.id   AF-A0A2H0BZN1-F1
#
_cell.length_a   1.000
_cell.length_b   1.000
_cell.length_c   1.000
_cell.angle_alpha   90.00
_cell.angle_beta   90.00
_cell.angle_gamma   90.00
#
_symmetry.space_group_name_H-M   'P 1'
#
loop_
_entity.id
_entity.type
_entity.pdbx_description
1 polymer ?
#
loop_
_entity_poly.entity_id
_entity_poly.type
_entity_poly.pdbx_seq_one_letter_code
_entity_poly.pdbx_strand_id
1 'polypeptide(L)'
;MLIKKKGEKFMKKKKIIPKFKSLKEEAEYWDKNSLADHWDSFEDIDLFINLHKPKEETLILRVQKGLKSKLDKIAKEKGLKVSSLVRLWLTERIKISRA
;
A
#
# COMPACT_ATOMS: atom_id res chain seq x y z
N MET A 1 -55.72 -18.93 -20.34
CA MET A 1 -54.95 -19.93 -19.56
C MET A 1 -53.81 -19.20 -18.84
N LEU A 2 -53.76 -19.34 -17.52
CA LEU A 2 -52.82 -18.66 -16.63
C LEU A 2 -51.47 -19.38 -16.65
N ILE A 3 -50.42 -18.74 -17.18
CA ILE A 3 -49.04 -19.24 -17.08
C ILE A 3 -48.38 -18.56 -15.88
N LYS A 4 -48.04 -19.38 -14.89
CA LYS A 4 -47.64 -19.04 -13.52
C LYS A 4 -46.36 -18.18 -13.49
N LYS A 5 -46.39 -17.08 -12.73
CA LYS A 5 -45.18 -16.45 -12.17
C LYS A 5 -44.48 -17.45 -11.26
N LYS A 6 -43.23 -17.84 -11.53
CA LYS A 6 -42.31 -18.32 -10.47
C LYS A 6 -40.85 -18.30 -10.91
N GLY A 7 -40.18 -17.18 -10.63
CA GLY A 7 -38.73 -17.15 -10.45
C GLY A 7 -38.48 -16.74 -9.00
N GLU A 8 -38.63 -17.68 -8.06
CA GLU A 8 -38.18 -17.47 -6.69
C GLU A 8 -36.68 -17.18 -6.74
N LYS A 9 -36.29 -15.93 -6.48
CA LYS A 9 -34.90 -15.57 -6.25
C LYS A 9 -34.38 -16.46 -5.12
N PHE A 10 -33.45 -17.36 -5.43
CA PHE A 10 -32.67 -18.07 -4.42
C PHE A 10 -31.85 -17.03 -3.65
N MET A 11 -32.43 -16.48 -2.59
CA MET A 11 -31.68 -15.66 -1.63
C MET A 11 -30.70 -16.59 -0.91
N LYS A 12 -29.47 -16.69 -1.42
CA LYS A 12 -28.36 -17.30 -0.67
C LYS A 12 -28.29 -16.55 0.66
N LYS A 13 -28.44 -17.28 1.77
CA LYS A 13 -28.28 -16.72 3.11
C LYS A 13 -26.88 -16.11 3.21
N LYS A 14 -26.81 -14.80 3.48
CA LYS A 14 -25.54 -14.11 3.72
C LYS A 14 -24.82 -14.79 4.88
N LYS A 15 -23.62 -15.32 4.63
CA LYS A 15 -22.80 -15.93 5.69
C LYS A 15 -21.99 -14.82 6.37
N ILE A 16 -22.29 -14.55 7.63
CA ILE A 16 -21.53 -13.63 8.47
C ILE A 16 -20.23 -14.35 8.89
N ILE A 17 -19.10 -13.63 8.91
CA ILE A 17 -17.82 -14.18 9.37
C ILE A 17 -17.91 -14.45 10.89
N PRO A 18 -17.62 -15.67 11.36
CA PRO A 18 -17.73 -16.00 12.79
C PRO A 18 -16.60 -15.36 13.61
N LYS A 19 -16.81 -15.23 14.92
CA LYS A 19 -15.76 -14.80 15.86
C LYS A 19 -14.90 -16.00 16.26
N PHE A 20 -13.63 -15.99 15.90
CA PHE A 20 -12.68 -17.05 16.24
C PHE A 20 -12.07 -16.84 17.62
N LYS A 21 -11.78 -17.94 18.32
CA LYS A 21 -11.12 -17.93 19.64
C LYS A 21 -9.59 -18.07 19.53
N SER A 22 -9.08 -18.56 18.40
CA SER A 22 -7.65 -18.73 18.16
C SER A 22 -7.29 -18.59 16.68
N LEU A 23 -6.04 -18.21 16.40
CA LEU A 23 -5.51 -18.11 15.03
C LEU A 23 -5.56 -19.45 14.27
N LYS A 24 -5.39 -20.58 14.99
CA LYS A 24 -5.45 -21.92 14.39
C LYS A 24 -6.85 -22.26 13.89
N GLU A 25 -7.88 -21.91 14.66
CA GLU A 25 -9.28 -22.12 14.30
C GLU A 25 -9.68 -21.28 13.07
N GLU A 26 -9.20 -20.04 13.00
CA GLU A 26 -9.40 -19.17 11.85
C GLU A 26 -8.76 -19.73 10.57
N ALA A 27 -7.51 -20.21 10.66
CA ALA A 27 -6.83 -20.84 9.53
C ALA A 27 -7.59 -22.09 9.03
N GLU A 28 -7.96 -23.00 9.94
CA GLU A 28 -8.73 -24.21 9.60
C GLU A 28 -10.11 -23.90 9.01
N TYR A 29 -10.70 -22.76 9.37
CA TYR A 29 -11.95 -22.28 8.78
C TYR A 29 -11.75 -21.80 7.35
N TRP A 30 -10.74 -20.97 7.09
CA TRP A 30 -10.46 -20.43 5.75
C TRP A 30 -9.89 -21.46 4.78
N ASP A 31 -9.24 -22.52 5.28
CA ASP A 31 -8.84 -23.67 4.47
C ASP A 31 -10.06 -24.42 3.89
N LYS A 32 -11.22 -24.32 4.55
CA LYS A 32 -12.46 -25.04 4.19
C LYS A 32 -13.54 -24.16 3.56
N ASN A 33 -13.47 -22.84 3.73
CA ASN A 33 -14.51 -21.91 3.30
C ASN A 33 -13.95 -20.90 2.30
N SER A 34 -14.72 -20.61 1.25
CA SER A 34 -14.34 -19.60 0.26
C SER A 34 -14.63 -18.18 0.76
N LEU A 35 -13.69 -17.25 0.54
CA LEU A 35 -13.90 -15.81 0.79
C LEU A 35 -15.11 -15.25 0.01
N ALA A 36 -15.40 -15.79 -1.18
CA ALA A 36 -16.51 -15.33 -2.01
C ALA A 36 -17.88 -15.52 -1.34
N ASP A 37 -18.03 -16.51 -0.45
CA ASP A 37 -19.27 -16.74 0.30
C ASP A 37 -19.54 -15.66 1.35
N HIS A 38 -18.52 -14.86 1.70
CA HIS A 38 -18.56 -13.80 2.70
C HIS A 38 -18.38 -12.41 2.08
N TRP A 39 -18.45 -12.26 0.75
CA TRP A 39 -18.15 -11.01 0.03
C TRP A 39 -18.93 -9.81 0.57
N ASP A 40 -20.23 -10.00 0.84
CA ASP A 40 -21.12 -8.96 1.40
C ASP A 40 -20.83 -8.58 2.87
N SER A 41 -19.90 -9.27 3.54
CA SER A 41 -19.54 -9.01 4.95
C SER A 41 -18.24 -8.22 5.10
N PHE A 42 -17.49 -7.99 4.00
CA PHE A 42 -16.29 -7.15 4.04
C PHE A 42 -16.65 -5.68 3.94
N GLU A 43 -15.78 -4.82 4.48
CA GLU A 43 -15.87 -3.38 4.33
C GLU A 43 -15.27 -2.96 2.99
N ASP A 44 -15.95 -2.04 2.29
CA ASP A 44 -15.41 -1.43 1.09
C ASP A 44 -14.19 -0.56 1.46
N ILE A 45 -13.08 -0.75 0.74
CA ILE A 45 -11.88 0.08 0.89
C ILE A 45 -11.70 1.00 -0.31
N ASP A 46 -11.53 2.29 -0.03
CA ASP A 46 -11.14 3.26 -1.06
C ASP A 46 -9.66 3.12 -1.38
N LEU A 47 -9.35 2.37 -2.43
CA LEU A 47 -7.98 2.17 -2.90
C LEU A 47 -7.56 3.31 -3.84
N PHE A 48 -6.78 4.27 -3.34
CA PHE A 48 -6.19 5.30 -4.19
C PHE A 48 -4.85 4.84 -4.79
N ILE A 49 -4.89 4.38 -6.05
CA ILE A 49 -3.67 4.08 -6.82
C ILE A 49 -3.29 5.31 -7.65
N ASN A 50 -2.22 6.01 -7.27
CA ASN A 50 -1.66 7.08 -8.09
C ASN A 50 -0.75 6.53 -9.20
N LEU A 51 -1.34 6.22 -10.35
CA LEU A 51 -0.62 5.74 -11.55
C LEU A 51 0.32 6.80 -12.16
N HIS A 52 0.13 8.08 -11.81
CA HIS A 52 0.94 9.20 -12.30
C HIS A 52 2.06 9.60 -11.35
N LYS A 53 2.29 8.85 -10.27
CA LYS A 53 3.43 9.13 -9.39
C LYS A 53 4.72 9.05 -10.24
N PRO A 54 5.53 10.12 -10.30
CA PRO A 54 6.76 10.08 -11.08
C PRO A 54 7.62 8.91 -10.62
N LYS A 55 8.11 8.11 -11.57
CA LYS A 55 8.99 6.98 -11.26
C LYS A 55 10.24 7.54 -10.59
N GLU A 56 10.37 7.29 -9.30
CA GLU A 56 11.57 7.65 -8.56
C GLU A 56 12.68 6.69 -8.99
N GLU A 57 13.59 7.16 -9.84
CA GLU A 57 14.81 6.41 -10.13
C GLU A 57 15.76 6.53 -8.94
N THR A 58 16.29 5.37 -8.51
CA THR A 58 17.23 5.29 -7.39
C THR A 58 18.66 5.32 -7.90
N LEU A 59 19.43 6.29 -7.41
CA LEU A 59 20.85 6.42 -7.70
C LEU A 59 21.68 5.93 -6.50
N ILE A 60 22.50 4.90 -6.69
CA ILE A 60 23.42 4.40 -5.66
C ILE A 60 24.78 5.06 -5.88
N LEU A 61 25.25 5.84 -4.90
CA LEU A 61 26.53 6.56 -4.96
C LEU A 61 27.50 6.05 -3.89
N ARG A 62 28.72 5.74 -4.31
CA ARG A 62 29.82 5.49 -3.37
C ARG A 62 30.38 6.83 -2.90
N VAL A 63 30.42 7.02 -1.59
CA VAL A 63 30.96 8.22 -0.94
C VAL A 63 31.90 7.82 0.19
N GLN A 64 32.86 8.67 0.50
CA GLN A 64 33.73 8.47 1.66
C GLN A 64 32.93 8.51 2.97
N LYS A 65 33.35 7.71 3.96
CA LYS A 65 32.68 7.62 5.27
C LYS A 65 32.50 8.99 5.94
N GLY A 66 33.54 9.82 5.90
CA GLY A 66 33.49 11.18 6.49
C GLY A 66 32.46 12.09 5.82
N LEU A 67 32.27 11.97 4.50
CA LEU A 67 31.26 12.73 3.78
C LEU A 67 29.85 12.27 4.17
N LYS A 68 29.62 10.96 4.27
CA LYS A 68 28.34 10.41 4.74
C LYS A 68 27.97 10.95 6.12
N SER A 69 28.89 10.89 7.09
CA SER A 69 28.64 11.39 8.44
C SER A 69 28.34 12.90 8.49
N LYS A 70 28.99 13.70 7.64
CA LYS A 70 28.69 15.13 7.52
C LYS A 70 27.28 15.36 6.95
N LEU A 71 26.91 14.62 5.91
CA LEU A 71 25.57 14.68 5.32
C LEU A 71 24.49 14.30 6.34
N ASP A 72 24.70 13.23 7.12
CA ASP A 72 23.80 12.80 8.19
C ASP A 72 23.58 13.90 9.23
N LYS A 73 24.67 14.54 9.69
CA LYS A 73 24.60 15.62 10.68
C LYS A 73 23.79 16.82 10.16
N ILE A 74 24.12 17.29 8.96
CA ILE A 74 23.45 18.45 8.36
C ILE A 74 21.98 18.15 8.06
N ALA A 75 21.67 16.94 7.59
CA ALA A 75 20.30 16.54 7.33
C ALA A 75 19.47 16.54 8.62
N LYS A 76 20.03 16.00 9.71
CA LYS A 76 19.37 15.99 11.03
C LYS A 76 19.14 17.41 11.57
N GLU A 77 20.12 18.29 11.47
CA GLU A 77 19.99 19.70 11.87
C GLU A 77 18.89 20.44 11.09
N LYS A 78 18.68 20.05 9.82
CA LYS A 78 17.63 20.59 8.95
C LYS A 78 16.28 19.85 9.05
N GLY A 79 16.17 18.81 9.88
CA GLY A 79 14.97 17.97 9.97
C GLY A 79 14.67 17.18 8.68
N LEU A 80 15.69 16.91 7.86
CA LEU A 80 15.57 16.23 6.58
C LEU A 80 16.19 14.82 6.64
N LYS A 81 15.77 13.95 5.72
CA LYS A 81 16.50 12.72 5.39
C LYS A 81 17.71 13.07 4.52
N VAL A 82 18.79 12.30 4.63
CA VAL A 82 20.00 12.48 3.80
C VAL A 82 19.66 12.44 2.31
N SER A 83 18.80 11.52 1.86
CA SER A 83 18.38 11.44 0.47
C SER A 83 17.69 12.71 -0.02
N SER A 84 16.85 13.33 0.81
CA SER A 84 16.17 14.58 0.50
C SER A 84 17.16 15.75 0.42
N LEU A 85 18.09 15.84 1.38
CA LEU A 85 19.14 16.86 1.39
C LEU A 85 20.02 16.77 0.14
N VAL A 86 20.48 15.56 -0.19
CA VAL A 86 21.33 15.32 -1.35
C VAL A 86 20.59 15.65 -2.65
N ARG A 87 19.32 15.24 -2.77
CA ARG A 87 18.49 15.57 -3.94
C ARG A 87 18.35 17.08 -4.12
N LEU A 88 18.10 17.82 -3.04
CA LEU A 88 18.00 19.28 -3.06
C LEU A 88 19.30 19.91 -3.58
N TRP A 89 20.44 19.56 -2.98
CA TRP A 89 21.74 20.12 -3.37
C TRP A 89 22.15 19.75 -4.80
N LEU A 90 21.90 18.51 -5.24
CA LEU A 90 22.15 18.12 -6.63
C LEU A 90 21.32 18.96 -7.59
N THR A 91 20.04 19.21 -7.26
CA THR A 91 19.15 20.04 -8.07
C THR A 91 19.65 21.48 -8.15
N GLU A 92 20.06 22.07 -7.03
CA GLU A 92 20.64 23.41 -6.98
C GLU A 92 21.92 23.51 -7.82
N ARG A 93 22.83 22.54 -7.69
CA ARG A 93 24.08 22.50 -8.45
C ARG A 93 23.85 22.38 -9.95
N ILE A 94 22.90 21.55 -10.39
CA ILE A 94 22.56 21.42 -11.81
C ILE A 94 21.99 22.73 -12.37
N LYS A 95 21.14 23.43 -11.60
CA LYS A 95 20.59 24.73 -12.02
C LYS A 95 21.68 25.78 -12.21
N ILE A 96 22.61 25.87 -11.27
CA ILE A 96 23.74 26.82 -11.34
C ILE A 96 24.68 26.48 -12.50
N SER A 97 24.97 25.19 -12.72
CA SER A 97 25.88 24.75 -13.79
C SER A 97 25.33 24.93 -15.21
N ARG A 98 24.03 25.19 -15.37
CA ARG A 98 23.37 25.40 -16.67
C ARG A 98 23.16 26.89 -17.00
N ALA A 99 23.54 27.79 -16.10
CA ALA A 99 23.59 29.24 -16.31
C ALA A 99 25.00 29.65 -16.72
#